data_AF-A0A8T4QC11-F1
#
_entry.id   AF-A0A8T4QC11-F1
#
_cell.length_a   1.000
_cell.length_b   1.000
_cell.length_c   1.000
_cell.angle_alpha   90.00
_cell.angle_beta   90.00
_cell.angle_gamma   90.00
#
_symmetry.space_group_name_H-M   'P 1'
#
loop_
_entity.id
_entity.type
_entity.pdbx_description
1 polymer ?
#
loop_
_entity_poly.entity_id
_entity_poly.type
_entity_poly.pdbx_seq_one_letter_code
_entity_poly.pdbx_strand_id
1 'polypeptide(L)'
;MAKVQFKQKCIRCKQKYVISSKSDKFIVCYDCQKKELDQEIEDPNFKELFNIPEEFYKQNIFLRSIKSSYLRFNNLTDRQIEAFKKVVKDLEDGNKK
;
A
#
# COMPACT_ATOMS: atom_id res chain seq x y z
N MET A 1 15.82 -12.20 -19.53
CA MET A 1 14.69 -11.49 -20.17
C MET A 1 14.32 -10.31 -19.30
N ALA A 2 14.43 -9.07 -19.79
CA ALA A 2 14.04 -7.89 -19.02
C ALA A 2 12.51 -7.91 -18.80
N LYS A 3 12.07 -7.91 -17.54
CA LYS A 3 10.66 -7.90 -17.18
C LYS A 3 10.06 -6.57 -17.63
N VAL A 4 9.31 -6.57 -18.73
CA VAL A 4 8.64 -5.37 -19.25
C VAL A 4 7.67 -4.87 -18.17
N GLN A 5 7.97 -3.70 -17.60
CA GLN A 5 7.10 -3.06 -16.62
C GLN A 5 6.04 -2.24 -17.35
N PHE A 6 4.79 -2.64 -17.22
CA PHE A 6 3.68 -1.88 -17.78
C PHE A 6 3.43 -0.65 -16.91
N LYS A 7 3.15 0.49 -17.54
CA LYS A 7 2.78 1.73 -16.85
C LYS A 7 1.40 2.15 -17.31
N GLN A 8 0.52 2.41 -16.35
CA GLN A 8 -0.82 2.92 -16.62
C GLN A 8 -1.06 4.23 -15.89
N LYS A 9 -1.89 5.08 -16.46
CA LYS A 9 -2.33 6.32 -15.81
C LYS A 9 -3.22 5.97 -14.62
N CYS A 10 -3.08 6.73 -13.53
CA CYS A 10 -3.99 6.63 -12.41
C CYS A 10 -5.44 6.88 -12.84
N ILE A 11 -6.36 6.02 -12.42
CA ILE A 11 -7.78 6.11 -12.80
C ILE A 11 -8.47 7.36 -12.23
N ARG A 12 -8.00 7.87 -11.08
CA ARG A 12 -8.55 9.06 -10.42
C ARG A 12 -8.04 10.36 -11.04
N CYS A 13 -6.72 10.58 -11.02
CA CYS A 13 -6.16 11.85 -11.50
C CYS A 13 -5.82 11.86 -13.00
N LYS A 14 -5.68 10.71 -13.65
CA LYS A 14 -5.28 10.55 -15.06
C LYS A 14 -3.97 11.26 -15.48
N GLN A 15 -3.23 11.80 -14.53
CA GLN A 15 -2.01 12.58 -14.76
C GLN A 15 -0.74 11.76 -14.51
N LYS A 16 -0.68 11.02 -13.39
CA LYS A 16 0.51 10.27 -12.98
C LYS A 16 0.49 8.84 -13.53
N TYR A 17 1.63 8.40 -14.07
CA TYR A 17 1.86 7.01 -14.47
C TYR A 17 2.32 6.20 -13.25
N VAL A 18 1.74 5.02 -13.07
CA VAL A 18 2.07 4.08 -12.00
C VAL A 18 2.45 2.74 -12.63
N ILE A 19 3.41 2.05 -12.02
CA ILE A 19 3.81 0.70 -12.42
C ILE A 19 2.60 -0.22 -12.18
N SER A 20 2.23 -0.97 -13.21
CA SER A 20 1.03 -1.79 -13.30
C SER A 20 1.39 -3.20 -13.74
N SER A 21 0.65 -4.19 -13.25
CA SER A 21 0.59 -5.51 -13.87
C SER A 21 -0.63 -5.59 -14.78
N LYS A 22 -0.60 -6.44 -15.83
CA LYS A 22 -1.75 -6.64 -16.74
C LYS A 22 -3.08 -6.96 -16.02
N SER A 23 -3.02 -7.49 -14.80
CA SER A 23 -4.17 -7.86 -13.98
C SER A 23 -4.76 -6.71 -13.17
N ASP A 24 -4.05 -5.59 -13.00
CA ASP A 24 -4.48 -4.47 -12.18
C ASP A 24 -5.50 -3.60 -12.94
N LYS A 25 -6.79 -3.77 -12.61
CA LYS A 25 -7.88 -3.00 -13.23
C LYS A 25 -8.04 -1.58 -12.67
N PHE A 26 -7.63 -1.34 -11.42
CA PHE A 26 -7.88 -0.09 -10.69
C PHE A 26 -6.59 0.51 -10.10
N ILE A 27 -5.76 1.09 -10.96
CA ILE A 27 -4.51 1.74 -10.52
C ILE A 27 -4.74 3.15 -9.99
N VAL A 28 -4.29 3.37 -8.75
CA VAL A 28 -4.39 4.65 -8.05
C VAL A 28 -2.99 5.13 -7.68
N CYS A 29 -2.70 6.42 -7.92
CA CYS A 29 -1.44 7.02 -7.51
C CYS A 29 -1.43 7.28 -6.00
N TYR A 30 -0.22 7.35 -5.42
CA TYR A 30 -0.04 7.57 -3.99
C TYR A 30 -0.80 8.81 -3.49
N ASP A 31 -0.73 9.94 -4.19
CA ASP A 31 -1.44 11.17 -3.80
C ASP A 31 -2.95 11.01 -3.71
N CYS A 32 -3.54 10.28 -4.68
CA CYS A 32 -4.99 10.05 -4.69
C CYS A 32 -5.42 9.06 -3.61
N GLN A 33 -4.53 8.14 -3.23
CA GLN A 33 -4.80 7.16 -2.20
C GLN A 33 -4.53 7.72 -0.79
N LYS A 34 -3.60 8.68 -0.66
CA LYS A 34 -3.25 9.33 0.62
C LYS A 34 -4.47 9.92 1.29
N LYS A 35 -5.37 10.56 0.53
CA LYS A 35 -6.62 11.13 1.07
C LYS A 35 -7.52 10.08 1.74
N GLU A 36 -7.54 8.85 1.24
CA GLU A 36 -8.26 7.75 1.89
C GLU A 36 -7.46 7.20 3.07
N LEU A 37 -6.14 7.16 3.00
CA LEU A 37 -5.28 6.61 4.05
C LEU A 37 -5.11 7.55 5.26
N ASP A 38 -5.45 8.82 5.13
CA ASP A 38 -5.34 9.84 6.18
C ASP A 38 -6.49 9.76 7.21
N GLN A 39 -7.45 8.86 7.01
CA GLN A 39 -8.53 8.63 7.97
C GLN A 39 -7.99 8.10 9.31
N GLU A 40 -8.64 8.51 10.40
CA GLU A 40 -8.28 8.10 11.75
C GLU A 40 -8.54 6.60 11.96
N ILE A 41 -7.61 5.95 12.66
CA ILE A 41 -7.72 4.55 13.07
C ILE A 41 -8.15 4.54 14.53
N GLU A 42 -9.35 4.00 14.79
CA GLU A 42 -9.95 3.98 16.12
C GLU A 42 -9.29 2.92 17.04
N ASP A 43 -8.86 1.78 16.49
CA ASP A 43 -8.21 0.73 17.29
C ASP A 43 -6.74 1.06 17.62
N PRO A 44 -6.35 1.01 18.91
CA PRO A 44 -4.95 1.24 19.31
C PRO A 44 -3.99 0.19 18.73
N ASN A 45 -4.39 -1.08 18.68
CA ASN A 45 -3.56 -2.17 18.14
C ASN A 45 -3.22 -1.95 16.66
N PHE A 46 -4.21 -1.53 15.86
CA PHE A 46 -4.01 -1.26 14.44
C PHE A 46 -3.29 0.07 14.22
N LYS A 47 -3.50 1.06 15.09
CA LYS A 47 -2.77 2.33 15.05
C LYS A 47 -1.26 2.10 15.17
N GLU A 48 -0.82 1.24 16.09
CA GLU A 48 0.60 0.86 16.20
C GLU A 48 1.08 0.07 14.99
N LEU A 49 0.27 -0.87 14.48
CA LEU A 49 0.62 -1.66 13.29
C LEU A 49 0.87 -0.78 12.06
N PHE A 50 0.05 0.26 11.88
CA PHE A 50 0.15 1.19 10.76
C PHE A 50 1.08 2.39 11.03
N ASN A 51 1.73 2.44 12.18
CA ASN A 51 2.71 3.46 12.51
C ASN A 51 4.07 3.17 11.84
N ILE A 52 4.07 3.18 10.50
CA ILE A 52 5.26 2.96 9.68
C ILE A 52 5.60 4.22 8.87
N PRO A 53 6.89 4.42 8.50
CA PRO A 53 7.31 5.60 7.77
C PRO A 53 6.60 5.75 6.41
N GLU A 54 6.30 7.00 6.03
CA GLU A 54 5.55 7.34 4.81
C GLU A 54 6.21 6.77 3.54
N GLU A 55 7.55 6.64 3.55
CA GLU A 55 8.33 6.08 2.46
C GLU A 55 7.93 4.63 2.12
N PHE A 56 7.58 3.83 3.13
CA PHE A 56 7.18 2.44 2.93
C PHE A 56 5.86 2.37 2.17
N TYR A 57 4.92 3.25 2.53
CA TYR A 57 3.70 3.42 1.75
C TYR A 57 4.01 3.88 0.32
N LYS A 58 4.93 4.83 0.11
CA LYS A 58 5.28 5.27 -1.26
C LYS A 58 5.94 4.17 -2.11
N GLN A 59 6.73 3.30 -1.51
CA GLN A 59 7.39 2.22 -2.23
C GLN A 59 6.45 1.04 -2.52
N ASN A 60 5.54 0.72 -1.59
CA ASN A 60 4.76 -0.51 -1.67
C ASN A 60 3.25 -0.28 -1.76
N ILE A 61 2.63 -0.74 -2.86
CA ILE A 61 1.18 -0.66 -3.10
C ILE A 61 0.41 -1.61 -2.16
N PHE A 62 1.01 -2.73 -1.76
CA PHE A 62 0.38 -3.72 -0.88
C PHE A 62 0.07 -3.14 0.50
N LEU A 63 1.02 -2.42 1.11
CA LEU A 63 0.83 -1.78 2.42
C LEU A 63 -0.33 -0.78 2.41
N ARG A 64 -0.47 -0.03 1.30
CA ARG A 64 -1.61 0.88 1.10
C ARG A 64 -2.93 0.12 0.95
N SER A 65 -2.91 -1.02 0.25
CA SER A 65 -4.10 -1.85 0.03
C SER A 65 -4.61 -2.45 1.35
N ILE A 66 -3.71 -2.92 2.23
CA ILE A 66 -4.08 -3.41 3.57
C ILE A 66 -4.68 -2.30 4.41
N LYS A 67 -4.01 -1.13 4.48
CA LYS A 67 -4.54 0.00 5.24
C LYS A 67 -5.90 0.47 4.70
N SER A 68 -6.05 0.54 3.37
CA SER A 68 -7.34 0.87 2.75
C SER A 68 -8.43 -0.18 3.02
N SER A 69 -8.06 -1.47 3.10
CA SER A 69 -9.00 -2.54 3.45
C SER A 69 -9.44 -2.40 4.91
N TYR A 70 -8.51 -2.16 5.82
CA TYR A 70 -8.81 -1.92 7.22
C TYR A 70 -9.76 -0.72 7.38
N LEU A 71 -9.49 0.42 6.73
CA LEU A 71 -10.37 1.59 6.82
C LEU A 71 -11.78 1.38 6.25
N ARG A 72 -11.95 0.43 5.32
CA ARG A 72 -13.27 0.13 4.73
C ARG A 72 -14.07 -0.89 5.53
N PHE A 73 -13.39 -1.86 6.12
CA PHE A 73 -14.02 -3.01 6.78
C PHE A 73 -13.85 -3.02 8.30
N ASN A 74 -13.05 -2.09 8.84
CA ASN A 74 -12.60 -2.02 10.24
C ASN A 74 -12.11 -3.37 10.80
N ASN A 75 -11.60 -4.24 9.92
CA ASN A 75 -11.18 -5.58 10.27
C ASN A 75 -10.06 -6.04 9.34
N LEU A 76 -9.11 -6.78 9.91
CA LEU A 76 -8.05 -7.50 9.20
C LEU A 76 -7.96 -8.92 9.75
N THR A 77 -7.80 -9.87 8.84
CA THR A 77 -7.50 -11.25 9.23
C THR A 77 -6.06 -11.39 9.71
N ASP A 78 -5.79 -12.35 10.59
CA ASP A 78 -4.44 -12.63 11.12
C ASP A 78 -3.42 -12.81 10.00
N ARG A 79 -3.81 -13.51 8.93
CA ARG A 79 -2.97 -13.71 7.74
C ARG A 79 -2.59 -12.39 7.06
N GLN A 80 -3.49 -11.41 7.02
CA GLN A 80 -3.19 -10.08 6.48
C GLN A 80 -2.23 -9.31 7.38
N ILE A 81 -2.40 -9.41 8.70
CA ILE A 81 -1.51 -8.79 9.69
C ILE A 81 -0.10 -9.39 9.61
N GLU A 82 0.01 -10.72 9.54
CA GLU A 82 1.28 -11.42 9.39
C GLU A 82 1.97 -11.05 8.07
N ALA A 83 1.22 -11.05 6.96
CA ALA A 83 1.75 -10.64 5.66
C ALA A 83 2.21 -9.18 5.67
N PHE A 84 1.47 -8.28 6.32
CA PHE A 84 1.85 -6.89 6.48
C PHE A 84 3.18 -6.77 7.24
N LYS A 85 3.30 -7.39 8.42
CA LYS A 85 4.54 -7.39 9.21
C LYS A 85 5.72 -7.96 8.43
N LYS A 86 5.51 -9.04 7.68
CA LYS A 86 6.55 -9.65 6.85
C LYS A 86 7.04 -8.69 5.75
N VAL A 87 6.12 -8.00 5.07
CA VAL A 87 6.47 -7.04 4.02
C VAL A 87 7.17 -5.82 4.58
N VAL A 88 6.74 -5.30 5.74
CA VAL A 88 7.44 -4.20 6.42
C VAL A 88 8.87 -4.63 6.76
N LYS A 89 9.04 -5.81 7.36
CA LYS A 89 10.37 -6.34 7.69
C LYS A 89 11.24 -6.56 6.45
N ASP A 90 10.67 -7.05 5.35
CA ASP A 90 11.38 -7.23 4.07
C ASP A 90 11.84 -5.90 3.47
N LEU A 91 11.04 -4.84 3.60
CA LEU A 91 11.42 -3.49 3.19
C LEU A 91 12.50 -2.89 4.09
N GLU A 92 12.45 -3.15 5.41
CA GLU A 92 13.51 -2.74 6.34
C GLU A 92 14.85 -3.45 6.04
N ASP A 93 14.80 -4.74 5.72
CA ASP A 93 15.99 -5.55 5.41
C ASP A 93 16.53 -5.24 4.00
N GLY A 94 15.66 -5.05 3.02
CA GLY A 94 16.01 -4.69 1.64
C GLY A 94 16.60 -3.29 1.51
N ASN A 95 16.33 -2.38 2.45
CA ASN A 95 16.97 -1.06 2.52
C ASN A 95 18.34 -1.11 3.23
N LYS A 96 18.70 -2.24 3.86
CA LYS A 96 19.98 -2.46 4.55
C LYS A 96 21.08 -3.07 3.66
N LYS A 97 20.85 -3.23 2.35
CA LYS A 97 21.80 -3.85 1.42
C LYS A 97 22.13 -2.94 0.25
#